data_AF-A0A243RLA4-F1
#
_entry.id   AF-A0A243RLA4-F1
#
_cell.length_a   1.000
_cell.length_b   1.000
_cell.length_c   1.000
_cell.angle_alpha   90.00
_cell.angle_beta   90.00
_cell.angle_gamma   90.00
#
_symmetry.space_group_name_H-M   'P 1'
#
loop_
_entity.id
_entity.type
_entity.pdbx_description
1 polymer ?
#
loop_
_entity_poly.entity_id
_entity_poly.type
_entity_poly.pdbx_seq_one_letter_code
_entity_poly.pdbx_strand_id
1 'polypeptide(L)'
;MIPEILLIVAVTAGLGLLVALAGLGAMRLLRERSIGVMLAVVAVVTVLATVGGVVAVTLKMIIEGTPRDIVLSVVAVGGLVGLGVATVLARRVVAASRKLVAAVRAVPPSGEFTPPRGLPAELDTIARTLEEAYERLRLGHERERALESARRELVAWVSHDLRTPLAGMRAMAEALEDGVVADPETVRRYHTQIRLEVERLSGMVGDLFELSRIHAGALRLSRRRIGLSDLVADALAGAEPLARAKGVRLAGQVDQAVPVQADAGELSRALRNLVVNAIRHTPGDGTVRVRALVEDGLACLQVADCCGGIPADDLPRVFDVAFRGEAARTPSADGAGAGLGLAIARGIVEAHQGAIDVVNAGPGCRFEIRLPLSA
;
A
#
# COMPACT_ATOMS: atom_id res chain seq x y z
N MET A 1 -31.98 -50.69 53.02
CA MET A 1 -30.77 -50.64 52.16
C MET A 1 -31.00 -50.07 50.77
N ILE A 2 -31.52 -50.78 49.76
CA ILE A 2 -31.69 -50.21 48.39
C ILE A 2 -32.54 -48.90 48.35
N PRO A 3 -33.70 -48.81 49.02
CA PRO A 3 -34.52 -47.59 48.97
C PRO A 3 -33.89 -46.37 49.68
N GLU A 4 -33.05 -46.59 50.71
CA GLU A 4 -32.36 -45.50 51.42
C GLU A 4 -31.20 -44.92 50.61
N ILE A 5 -30.44 -45.77 49.92
CA ILE A 5 -29.38 -45.34 49.02
C ILE A 5 -29.97 -44.50 47.88
N LEU A 6 -31.10 -44.94 47.30
CA LEU A 6 -31.81 -44.21 46.25
C LEU A 6 -32.29 -42.84 46.72
N LEU A 7 -32.79 -42.74 47.96
CA LEU A 7 -33.23 -41.47 48.54
C LEU A 7 -32.05 -40.50 48.76
N ILE A 8 -30.90 -40.99 49.22
CA ILE A 8 -29.69 -40.16 49.43
C ILE A 8 -29.17 -39.63 48.10
N VAL A 9 -29.12 -40.48 47.06
CA VAL A 9 -28.71 -40.07 45.71
C VAL A 9 -29.68 -39.04 45.13
N ALA A 10 -30.99 -39.21 45.32
CA ALA A 10 -31.99 -38.25 44.84
C ALA A 10 -31.86 -36.88 45.50
N VAL A 11 -31.65 -36.83 46.83
CA VAL A 11 -31.49 -35.58 47.58
C VAL A 11 -30.20 -34.85 47.18
N THR A 12 -29.09 -35.56 47.05
CA THR A 12 -27.79 -34.97 46.67
C THR A 12 -27.80 -34.46 45.24
N ALA A 13 -28.38 -35.23 44.30
CA ALA A 13 -28.57 -34.79 42.92
C ALA A 13 -29.47 -33.55 42.83
N GLY A 14 -30.56 -33.51 43.59
CA GLY A 14 -31.47 -32.36 43.65
C GLY A 14 -30.79 -31.09 44.17
N LEU A 15 -29.98 -31.20 45.24
CA LEU A 15 -29.21 -30.09 45.79
C LEU A 15 -28.15 -29.59 44.79
N GLY A 16 -27.43 -30.52 44.14
CA GLY A 16 -26.44 -30.17 43.11
C GLY A 16 -27.08 -29.44 41.93
N LEU A 17 -28.25 -29.88 41.47
CA LEU A 17 -29.00 -29.24 40.39
C LEU A 17 -29.48 -27.82 40.77
N LEU A 18 -29.99 -27.63 42.00
CA LEU A 18 -30.39 -26.32 42.51
C LEU A 18 -29.22 -25.33 42.54
N VAL A 19 -28.06 -25.76 43.06
CA VAL A 19 -26.85 -24.93 43.10
C VAL A 19 -26.37 -24.59 41.69
N ALA A 20 -26.39 -25.56 40.76
CA ALA A 20 -26.04 -25.32 39.36
C ALA A 20 -26.97 -24.33 38.66
N LEU A 21 -28.29 -24.43 38.89
CA LEU A 21 -29.28 -23.49 38.34
C LEU A 21 -29.12 -22.08 38.91
N ALA A 22 -28.87 -21.96 40.22
CA ALA A 22 -28.57 -20.69 40.86
C ALA A 22 -27.27 -20.08 40.29
N GLY A 23 -26.24 -20.91 40.08
CA GLY A 23 -24.98 -20.51 39.45
C GLY A 23 -25.16 -20.03 38.01
N LEU A 24 -25.97 -20.73 37.20
CA LEU A 24 -26.34 -20.29 35.86
C LEU A 24 -27.10 -18.96 35.87
N GLY A 25 -28.02 -18.78 36.81
CA GLY A 25 -28.73 -17.50 37.02
C GLY A 25 -27.76 -16.37 37.37
N ALA A 26 -26.85 -16.60 38.31
CA ALA A 26 -25.82 -15.63 38.71
C ALA A 26 -24.88 -15.30 37.53
N MET A 27 -24.45 -16.28 36.75
CA MET A 27 -23.64 -16.04 35.54
C MET A 27 -24.37 -15.21 34.49
N ARG A 28 -25.68 -15.46 34.28
CA ARG A 28 -26.49 -14.65 33.36
C ARG A 28 -26.62 -13.21 33.85
N LEU A 29 -26.85 -13.01 35.15
CA LEU A 29 -26.94 -11.69 35.77
C LEU A 29 -25.60 -10.92 35.74
N LEU A 30 -24.48 -11.64 35.80
CA LEU A 30 -23.13 -11.08 35.86
C LEU A 30 -22.39 -11.13 34.53
N ARG A 31 -23.07 -11.44 33.41
CA ARG A 31 -22.44 -11.64 32.09
C ARG A 31 -21.69 -10.42 31.55
N GLU A 32 -22.04 -9.22 32.00
CA GLU A 32 -21.40 -7.95 31.61
C GLU A 32 -20.23 -7.57 32.54
N ARG A 33 -19.99 -8.35 33.60
CA ARG A 33 -18.84 -8.16 34.50
C ARG A 33 -17.59 -8.83 33.92
N SER A 34 -16.42 -8.54 34.51
CA SER A 34 -15.15 -9.10 34.03
C SER A 34 -15.15 -10.64 34.05
N ILE A 35 -14.41 -11.26 33.12
CA ILE A 35 -14.23 -12.73 33.04
C ILE A 35 -13.82 -13.35 34.39
N GLY A 36 -13.02 -12.64 35.20
CA GLY A 36 -12.64 -13.11 36.53
C GLY A 36 -13.80 -13.28 37.51
N VAL A 37 -14.85 -12.45 37.41
CA VAL A 37 -16.07 -12.58 38.23
C VAL A 37 -16.85 -13.83 37.82
N MET A 38 -16.96 -14.09 36.52
CA MET A 38 -17.61 -15.31 36.02
C MET A 38 -16.87 -16.57 36.48
N LEU A 39 -15.55 -16.61 36.37
CA LEU A 39 -14.73 -17.72 36.85
C LEU A 39 -14.88 -17.94 38.37
N ALA A 40 -14.91 -16.86 39.15
CA ALA A 40 -15.13 -16.94 40.59
C ALA A 40 -16.52 -17.51 40.93
N VAL A 41 -17.57 -17.10 40.21
CA VAL A 41 -18.93 -17.64 40.39
C VAL A 41 -18.96 -19.14 40.09
N VAL A 42 -18.36 -19.57 38.97
CA VAL A 42 -18.27 -21.00 38.64
C VAL A 42 -17.57 -21.80 39.74
N ALA A 43 -16.43 -21.31 40.22
CA ALA A 43 -15.68 -21.96 41.30
C ALA A 43 -16.46 -22.02 42.62
N VAL A 44 -17.12 -20.93 43.02
CA VAL A 44 -17.95 -20.90 44.24
C VAL A 44 -19.11 -21.87 44.12
N VAL A 45 -19.81 -21.89 42.98
CA VAL A 45 -20.95 -22.78 42.73
C VAL A 45 -20.51 -24.24 42.78
N THR A 46 -19.39 -24.60 42.17
CA THR A 46 -18.86 -25.98 42.20
C THR A 46 -18.42 -26.41 43.60
N VAL A 47 -17.75 -25.54 44.36
CA VAL A 47 -17.38 -25.81 45.75
C VAL A 47 -18.62 -25.95 46.63
N LEU A 48 -19.61 -25.05 46.51
CA LEU A 48 -20.84 -25.14 47.30
C LEU A 48 -21.66 -26.39 46.97
N ALA A 49 -21.75 -26.78 45.71
CA ALA A 49 -22.46 -27.99 45.28
C ALA A 49 -21.80 -29.26 45.86
N THR A 50 -20.47 -29.34 45.79
CA THR A 50 -19.71 -30.49 46.31
C THR A 50 -19.76 -30.57 47.82
N VAL A 51 -19.49 -29.46 48.53
CA VAL A 51 -19.56 -29.39 49.99
C VAL A 51 -20.98 -29.71 50.48
N GLY A 52 -22.01 -29.09 49.88
CA GLY A 52 -23.41 -29.34 50.23
C GLY A 52 -23.82 -30.79 50.03
N GLY A 53 -23.39 -31.42 48.93
CA GLY A 53 -23.63 -32.83 48.65
C GLY A 53 -23.01 -33.74 49.70
N VAL A 54 -21.73 -33.55 50.04
CA VAL A 54 -21.05 -34.39 51.05
C VAL A 54 -21.66 -34.19 52.44
N VAL A 55 -22.01 -32.96 52.81
CA VAL A 55 -22.71 -32.67 54.08
C VAL A 55 -24.06 -33.40 54.13
N ALA A 56 -24.85 -33.36 53.05
CA ALA A 56 -26.14 -34.03 52.97
C ALA A 56 -26.02 -35.56 53.12
N VAL A 57 -25.02 -36.19 52.48
CA VAL A 57 -24.75 -37.63 52.66
C VAL A 57 -24.36 -37.95 54.10
N THR A 58 -23.45 -37.15 54.66
CA THR A 58 -22.90 -37.38 56.01
C THR A 58 -23.99 -37.28 57.08
N LEU A 59 -24.93 -36.34 56.93
CA LEU A 59 -26.07 -36.19 57.84
C LEU A 59 -27.12 -37.31 57.70
N LYS A 60 -27.25 -37.92 56.51
CA LYS A 60 -28.24 -38.96 56.22
C LYS A 60 -27.77 -40.39 56.57
N MET A 61 -26.47 -40.67 56.57
CA MET A 61 -25.93 -42.02 56.74
C MET A 61 -25.77 -42.51 58.21
N ILE A 62 -26.29 -41.81 59.22
CA ILE A 62 -26.12 -42.17 60.65
C ILE A 62 -24.62 -42.41 60.98
N ILE A 63 -23.74 -41.54 60.46
CA ILE A 63 -22.33 -41.53 60.85
C ILE A 63 -22.24 -40.67 62.11
N GLU A 64 -22.08 -41.31 63.26
CA GLU A 64 -21.98 -40.65 64.56
C GLU A 64 -20.54 -40.71 65.11
N GLY A 65 -20.13 -39.66 65.83
CA GLY A 65 -18.80 -39.54 66.44
C GLY A 65 -17.69 -39.07 65.49
N THR A 66 -16.45 -39.43 65.81
CA THR A 66 -15.21 -38.94 65.18
C THR A 66 -15.16 -39.02 63.64
N PRO A 67 -15.70 -40.06 62.96
CA PRO A 67 -15.65 -40.13 61.50
C PRO A 67 -16.40 -39.00 60.78
N ARG A 68 -17.50 -38.50 61.35
CA ARG A 68 -18.27 -37.38 60.79
C ARG A 68 -17.44 -36.09 60.77
N ASP A 69 -16.77 -35.79 61.89
CA ASP A 69 -15.97 -34.57 62.02
C ASP A 69 -14.75 -34.60 61.10
N ILE A 70 -14.16 -35.78 60.89
CA ILE A 70 -13.07 -35.97 59.91
C ILE A 70 -13.56 -35.67 58.49
N VAL A 71 -14.69 -36.21 58.07
CA VAL A 71 -15.23 -35.96 56.72
C VAL A 71 -15.55 -34.48 56.53
N LEU A 72 -16.22 -33.85 57.50
CA LEU A 72 -16.59 -32.43 57.41
C LEU A 72 -15.36 -31.51 57.38
N SER A 73 -14.33 -31.80 58.19
CA SER A 73 -13.09 -31.02 58.20
C SER A 73 -12.31 -31.17 56.89
N VAL A 74 -12.20 -32.38 56.34
CA VAL A 74 -11.54 -32.62 55.04
C VAL A 74 -12.25 -31.87 53.91
N VAL A 75 -13.59 -31.91 53.87
CA VAL A 75 -14.40 -31.19 52.88
C VAL A 75 -14.26 -29.67 53.02
N ALA A 76 -14.26 -29.16 54.25
CA ALA A 76 -14.07 -27.73 54.52
C ALA A 76 -12.68 -27.26 54.04
N VAL A 77 -11.62 -27.99 54.38
CA VAL A 77 -10.26 -27.69 53.93
C VAL A 77 -10.15 -27.77 52.41
N GLY A 78 -10.68 -28.83 51.78
CA GLY A 78 -10.70 -28.98 50.32
C GLY A 78 -11.43 -27.85 49.62
N GLY A 79 -12.58 -27.42 50.16
CA GLY A 79 -13.34 -26.28 49.64
C GLY A 79 -12.58 -24.96 49.73
N LEU A 80 -11.92 -24.69 50.86
CA LEU A 80 -11.08 -23.49 51.03
C LEU A 80 -9.88 -23.47 50.09
N VAL A 81 -9.19 -24.61 49.93
CA VAL A 81 -8.06 -24.75 49.00
C VAL A 81 -8.54 -24.53 47.55
N GLY A 82 -9.65 -25.17 47.15
CA GLY A 82 -10.23 -25.01 45.83
C GLY A 82 -10.60 -23.55 45.52
N LEU A 83 -11.23 -22.87 46.47
CA LEU A 83 -11.58 -21.45 46.33
C LEU A 83 -10.35 -20.55 46.25
N GLY A 84 -9.30 -20.85 47.03
CA GLY A 84 -8.01 -20.16 46.99
C GLY A 84 -7.34 -20.26 45.62
N VAL A 85 -7.23 -21.48 45.07
CA VAL A 85 -6.67 -21.74 43.74
C VAL A 85 -7.46 -21.02 42.65
N ALA A 86 -8.80 -21.11 42.69
CA ALA A 86 -9.67 -20.43 41.74
C ALA A 86 -9.49 -18.91 41.77
N THR A 87 -9.35 -18.32 42.96
CA THR A 87 -9.14 -16.87 43.12
C THR A 87 -7.79 -16.43 42.55
N VAL A 88 -6.72 -17.21 42.76
CA VAL A 88 -5.39 -16.92 42.20
C VAL A 88 -5.42 -16.99 40.68
N LEU A 89 -6.03 -18.03 40.10
CA LEU A 89 -6.15 -18.19 38.65
C LEU A 89 -6.98 -17.04 38.03
N ALA A 90 -8.11 -16.69 38.64
CA ALA A 90 -8.96 -15.58 38.18
C ALA A 90 -8.19 -14.24 38.21
N ARG A 91 -7.43 -13.97 39.27
CA ARG A 91 -6.58 -12.76 39.36
C ARG A 91 -5.50 -12.73 38.28
N ARG A 92 -4.86 -13.87 37.98
CA ARG A 92 -3.84 -13.97 36.91
C ARG A 92 -4.42 -13.66 35.53
N VAL A 93 -5.57 -14.26 35.19
CA VAL A 93 -6.25 -14.02 33.90
C VAL A 93 -6.67 -12.56 33.76
N VAL A 94 -7.27 -11.97 34.81
CA VAL A 94 -7.67 -10.56 34.79
C VAL A 94 -6.46 -9.62 34.66
N ALA A 95 -5.35 -9.91 35.36
CA ALA A 95 -4.13 -9.12 35.25
C ALA A 95 -3.54 -9.18 33.83
N ALA A 96 -3.50 -10.36 33.21
CA ALA A 96 -3.04 -10.53 31.83
C ALA A 96 -3.92 -9.77 30.83
N SER A 97 -5.25 -9.87 30.97
CA SER A 97 -6.21 -9.12 30.14
C SER A 97 -6.03 -7.60 30.29
N ARG A 98 -5.86 -7.09 31.51
CA ARG A 98 -5.60 -5.66 31.74
C ARG A 98 -4.29 -5.18 31.13
N LYS A 99 -3.22 -5.99 31.18
CA LYS A 99 -1.94 -5.67 30.52
C LYS A 99 -2.12 -5.50 29.01
N LEU A 100 -2.86 -6.41 28.37
CA LEU A 100 -3.14 -6.32 26.93
C LEU A 100 -3.95 -5.05 26.59
N VAL A 101 -5.02 -4.78 27.35
CA VAL A 101 -5.83 -3.57 27.15
C VAL A 101 -5.01 -2.29 27.36
N ALA A 102 -4.11 -2.27 28.36
CA ALA A 102 -3.22 -1.14 28.59
C ALA A 102 -2.25 -0.93 27.42
N ALA A 103 -1.68 -2.00 26.85
CA ALA A 103 -0.83 -1.91 25.67
C ALA A 103 -1.57 -1.31 24.46
N VAL A 104 -2.81 -1.75 24.21
CA VAL A 104 -3.64 -1.21 23.12
C VAL A 104 -3.97 0.28 23.34
N ARG A 105 -4.25 0.70 24.58
CA ARG A 105 -4.54 2.11 24.90
C ARG A 105 -3.30 3.00 24.88
N ALA A 106 -2.12 2.43 25.06
CA ALA A 106 -0.85 3.16 25.07
C ALA A 106 -0.23 3.29 23.67
N VAL A 107 -0.91 2.81 22.61
CA VAL A 107 -0.41 2.92 21.24
C VAL A 107 -0.20 4.41 20.90
N PRO A 108 1.03 4.81 20.55
CA PRO A 108 1.32 6.18 20.17
C PRO A 108 0.62 6.57 18.85
N PRO A 109 0.52 7.88 18.54
CA PRO A 109 -0.01 8.35 17.26
C PRO A 109 0.74 7.83 16.02
N SER A 110 1.97 7.30 16.18
CA SER A 110 2.70 6.61 15.12
C SER A 110 2.04 5.28 14.71
N GLY A 111 1.16 4.73 15.54
CA GLY A 111 0.47 3.47 15.29
C GLY A 111 1.28 2.22 15.63
N GLU A 112 2.48 2.37 16.22
CA GLU A 112 3.35 1.25 16.58
C GLU A 112 2.82 0.54 17.83
N PHE A 113 2.30 -0.67 17.66
CA PHE A 113 1.81 -1.50 18.76
C PHE A 113 2.87 -2.52 19.17
N THR A 114 3.23 -2.53 20.45
CA THR A 114 4.14 -3.53 21.02
C THR A 114 3.38 -4.51 21.91
N PRO A 115 3.34 -5.81 21.60
CA PRO A 115 2.61 -6.78 22.40
C PRO A 115 3.27 -6.99 23.78
N PRO A 116 2.47 -7.03 24.88
CA PRO A 116 3.02 -7.28 26.20
C PRO A 116 3.40 -8.75 26.39
N ARG A 117 4.51 -9.01 27.07
CA ARG A 117 5.03 -10.37 27.30
C ARG A 117 4.38 -11.06 28.51
N GLY A 118 4.44 -12.40 28.50
CA GLY A 118 3.99 -13.23 29.63
C GLY A 118 2.47 -13.35 29.71
N LEU A 119 1.79 -13.35 28.57
CA LEU A 119 0.36 -13.60 28.46
C LEU A 119 0.08 -15.12 28.37
N PRO A 120 -1.10 -15.58 28.83
CA PRO A 120 -1.64 -16.89 28.45
C PRO A 120 -1.71 -17.07 26.94
N ALA A 121 -1.66 -18.30 26.44
CA ALA A 121 -1.54 -18.61 25.01
C ALA A 121 -2.64 -17.95 24.14
N GLU A 122 -3.88 -17.94 24.62
CA GLU A 122 -5.02 -17.33 23.93
C GLU A 122 -4.87 -15.80 23.83
N LEU A 123 -4.39 -15.17 24.91
CA LEU A 123 -4.15 -13.72 24.92
C LEU A 123 -2.88 -13.34 24.13
N ASP A 124 -1.86 -14.19 24.11
CA ASP A 124 -0.66 -14.01 23.25
C ASP A 124 -1.05 -14.06 21.77
N THR A 125 -1.93 -15.00 21.39
CA THR A 125 -2.46 -15.09 20.03
C THR A 125 -3.18 -13.80 19.64
N ILE A 126 -4.05 -13.27 20.50
CA ILE A 126 -4.74 -11.99 20.26
C ILE A 126 -3.73 -10.85 20.13
N ALA A 127 -2.71 -10.80 20.99
CA ALA A 127 -1.68 -9.77 20.94
C ALA A 127 -0.93 -9.77 19.59
N ARG A 128 -0.57 -10.94 19.06
CA ARG A 128 0.08 -11.06 17.75
C ARG A 128 -0.85 -10.66 16.60
N THR A 129 -2.12 -11.06 16.64
CA THR A 129 -3.09 -10.64 15.61
C THR A 129 -3.31 -9.13 15.63
N LEU A 130 -3.31 -8.50 16.81
CA LEU A 130 -3.35 -7.04 16.92
C LEU A 130 -2.09 -6.40 16.33
N GLU A 131 -0.90 -6.93 16.63
CA GLU A 131 0.36 -6.46 16.04
C GLU A 131 0.32 -6.47 14.50
N GLU A 132 -0.12 -7.59 13.89
CA GLU A 132 -0.30 -7.66 12.44
C GLU A 132 -1.33 -6.64 11.91
N ALA A 133 -2.43 -6.42 12.62
CA ALA A 133 -3.46 -5.47 12.22
C ALA A 133 -2.97 -4.01 12.30
N TYR A 134 -2.26 -3.65 13.37
CA TYR A 134 -1.66 -2.32 13.54
C TYR A 134 -0.60 -2.05 12.48
N GLU A 135 0.22 -3.05 12.13
CA GLU A 135 1.22 -2.90 11.09
C GLU A 135 0.59 -2.69 9.71
N ARG A 136 -0.49 -3.40 9.39
CA ARG A 136 -1.27 -3.15 8.15
C ARG A 136 -1.88 -1.76 8.12
N LEU A 137 -2.41 -1.27 9.25
CA LEU A 137 -2.94 0.09 9.36
C LEU A 137 -1.84 1.14 9.16
N ARG A 138 -0.66 0.95 9.76
CA ARG A 138 0.50 1.84 9.62
C ARG A 138 0.94 1.94 8.16
N LEU A 139 1.13 0.81 7.49
CA LEU A 139 1.50 0.74 6.07
C LEU A 139 0.43 1.39 5.17
N GLY A 140 -0.86 1.18 5.49
CA GLY A 140 -1.97 1.83 4.78
C GLY A 140 -1.93 3.35 4.90
N HIS A 141 -1.71 3.86 6.11
CA HIS A 141 -1.64 5.29 6.39
C HIS A 141 -0.42 5.96 5.75
N GLU A 142 0.74 5.28 5.74
CA GLU A 142 1.94 5.75 5.06
C GLU A 142 1.72 5.85 3.54
N ARG A 143 1.07 4.84 2.95
CA ARG A 143 0.71 4.85 1.54
C ARG A 143 -0.27 5.98 1.21
N GLU A 144 -1.29 6.20 2.04
CA GLU A 144 -2.24 7.29 1.88
C GLU A 144 -1.54 8.65 1.93
N ARG A 145 -0.69 8.89 2.94
CA ARG A 145 0.10 10.13 3.05
C ARG A 145 1.02 10.35 1.86
N ALA A 146 1.67 9.30 1.35
CA ALA A 146 2.52 9.40 0.17
C ALA A 146 1.71 9.81 -1.07
N LEU A 147 0.52 9.22 -1.26
CA LEU A 147 -0.39 9.57 -2.36
C LEU A 147 -0.92 11.01 -2.22
N GLU A 148 -1.30 11.43 -1.02
CA GLU A 148 -1.73 12.81 -0.77
C GLU A 148 -0.60 13.81 -1.06
N SER A 149 0.63 13.51 -0.63
CA SER A 149 1.80 14.34 -0.90
C SER A 149 2.06 14.46 -2.39
N ALA A 150 2.10 13.33 -3.11
CA ALA A 150 2.28 13.30 -4.56
C ALA A 150 1.17 14.07 -5.29
N ARG A 151 -0.09 13.97 -4.84
CA ARG A 151 -1.22 14.74 -5.38
C ARG A 151 -1.02 16.25 -5.19
N ARG A 152 -0.61 16.68 -3.99
CA ARG A 152 -0.36 18.10 -3.70
C ARG A 152 0.79 18.65 -4.54
N GLU A 153 1.88 17.88 -4.66
CA GLU A 153 3.03 18.22 -5.49
C GLU A 153 2.64 18.35 -6.96
N LEU A 154 1.87 17.40 -7.51
CA LEU A 154 1.35 17.48 -8.87
C LEU A 154 0.50 18.73 -9.08
N VAL A 155 -0.42 19.05 -8.18
CA VAL A 155 -1.28 20.26 -8.31
C VAL A 155 -0.46 21.54 -8.28
N ALA A 156 0.50 21.63 -7.35
CA ALA A 156 1.39 22.78 -7.25
C ALA A 156 2.25 22.93 -8.53
N TRP A 157 2.80 21.82 -9.03
CA TRP A 157 3.60 21.78 -10.24
C TRP A 157 2.79 22.18 -11.48
N VAL A 158 1.60 21.58 -11.69
CA VAL A 158 0.69 21.94 -12.79
C VAL A 158 0.37 23.43 -12.76
N SER A 159 0.04 23.96 -11.58
CA SER A 159 -0.30 25.37 -11.42
C SER A 159 0.86 26.31 -11.79
N HIS A 160 2.09 25.90 -11.49
CA HIS A 160 3.28 26.68 -11.81
C HIS A 160 3.66 26.60 -13.30
N ASP A 161 3.75 25.39 -13.87
CA ASP A 161 4.21 25.17 -15.25
C ASP A 161 3.19 25.67 -16.29
N LEU A 162 1.89 25.75 -15.94
CA LEU A 162 0.87 26.40 -16.78
C LEU A 162 0.87 27.94 -16.66
N ARG A 163 1.21 28.51 -15.50
CA ARG A 163 1.15 29.96 -15.28
C ARG A 163 2.17 30.73 -16.13
N THR A 164 3.39 30.20 -16.25
CA THR A 164 4.47 30.85 -17.02
C THR A 164 4.12 31.06 -18.50
N PRO A 165 3.71 30.03 -19.28
CA PRO A 165 3.35 30.22 -20.68
C PRO A 165 2.08 31.08 -20.85
N LEU A 166 1.12 30.98 -19.92
CA LEU A 166 -0.07 31.84 -19.94
C LEU A 166 0.30 33.32 -19.73
N ALA A 167 1.20 33.63 -18.80
CA ALA A 167 1.67 35.00 -18.59
C ALA A 167 2.45 35.54 -19.81
N GLY A 168 3.29 34.69 -20.43
CA GLY A 168 4.02 35.06 -21.64
C GLY A 168 3.10 35.33 -22.82
N MET A 169 2.12 34.45 -23.08
CA MET A 169 1.11 34.67 -24.12
C MET A 169 0.28 35.93 -23.87
N ARG A 170 -0.10 36.18 -22.61
CA ARG A 170 -0.83 37.39 -22.24
C ARG A 170 -0.02 38.65 -22.54
N ALA A 171 1.24 38.70 -22.13
CA ALA A 171 2.11 39.84 -22.39
C ALA A 171 2.33 40.07 -23.90
N MET A 172 2.52 39.00 -24.68
CA MET A 172 2.62 39.10 -26.14
C MET A 172 1.32 39.58 -26.79
N ALA A 173 0.16 39.14 -26.31
CA ALA A 173 -1.14 39.58 -26.79
C ALA A 173 -1.41 41.06 -26.47
N GLU A 174 -1.18 41.48 -25.22
CA GLU A 174 -1.31 42.88 -24.78
C GLU A 174 -0.38 43.80 -25.59
N ALA A 175 0.87 43.39 -25.84
CA ALA A 175 1.83 44.18 -26.64
C ALA A 175 1.42 44.34 -28.12
N LEU A 176 0.71 43.36 -28.68
CA LEU A 176 0.15 43.43 -30.04
C LEU A 176 -1.11 44.29 -30.08
N GLU A 177 -1.98 44.19 -29.06
CA GLU A 177 -3.22 44.95 -28.95
C GLU A 177 -2.97 46.45 -28.73
N ASP A 178 -2.02 46.80 -27.85
CA ASP A 178 -1.66 48.18 -27.54
C ASP A 178 -0.83 48.86 -28.65
N GLY A 179 -0.46 48.12 -29.70
CA GLY A 179 0.36 48.63 -30.81
C GLY A 179 1.81 48.96 -30.43
N VAL A 180 2.27 48.56 -29.25
CA VAL A 180 3.66 48.72 -28.78
C VAL A 180 4.62 47.96 -29.69
N VAL A 181 4.18 46.81 -30.23
CA VAL A 181 4.88 46.05 -31.27
C VAL A 181 4.18 46.25 -32.61
N ALA A 182 4.80 47.03 -33.48
CA ALA A 182 4.25 47.39 -34.79
C ALA A 182 5.09 46.93 -35.99
N ASP A 183 6.34 46.50 -35.77
CA ASP A 183 7.18 46.03 -36.87
C ASP A 183 6.70 44.65 -37.36
N PRO A 184 6.50 44.46 -38.69
CA PRO A 184 5.90 43.23 -39.21
C PRO A 184 6.66 41.94 -38.87
N GLU A 185 7.97 42.02 -38.62
CA GLU A 185 8.79 40.87 -38.26
C GLU A 185 8.51 40.39 -36.83
N THR A 186 8.53 41.31 -35.85
CA THR A 186 8.24 40.99 -34.46
C THR A 186 6.78 40.57 -34.26
N VAL A 187 5.83 41.17 -34.99
CA VAL A 187 4.44 40.73 -35.00
C VAL A 187 4.31 39.26 -35.42
N ARG A 188 4.96 38.87 -36.53
CA ARG A 188 4.99 37.45 -36.98
C ARG A 188 5.65 36.54 -35.95
N ARG A 189 6.73 37.00 -35.31
CA ARG A 189 7.43 36.26 -34.25
C ARG A 189 6.51 36.01 -33.05
N TYR A 190 5.80 37.03 -32.56
CA TYR A 190 4.89 36.90 -31.42
C TYR A 190 3.71 35.98 -31.73
N HIS A 191 3.08 36.09 -32.91
CA HIS A 191 2.05 35.14 -33.33
C HIS A 191 2.57 33.69 -33.36
N THR A 192 3.80 33.49 -33.84
CA THR A 192 4.43 32.15 -33.87
C THR A 192 4.69 31.65 -32.45
N GLN A 193 5.21 32.49 -31.56
CA GLN A 193 5.47 32.13 -30.15
C GLN A 193 4.18 31.81 -29.40
N ILE A 194 3.11 32.60 -29.57
CA ILE A 194 1.79 32.31 -28.99
C ILE A 194 1.30 30.93 -29.46
N ARG A 195 1.36 30.63 -30.76
CA ARG A 195 0.95 29.32 -31.29
C ARG A 195 1.75 28.18 -30.64
N LEU A 196 3.06 28.32 -30.53
CA LEU A 196 3.93 27.31 -29.91
C LEU A 196 3.58 27.08 -28.43
N GLU A 197 3.28 28.15 -27.68
CA GLU A 197 2.86 28.02 -26.28
C GLU A 197 1.47 27.37 -26.14
N VAL A 198 0.53 27.63 -27.06
CA VAL A 198 -0.78 26.93 -27.10
C VAL A 198 -0.61 25.44 -27.36
N GLU A 199 0.21 25.06 -28.34
CA GLU A 199 0.51 23.66 -28.66
C GLU A 199 1.17 22.97 -27.45
N ARG A 200 2.12 23.65 -26.78
CA ARG A 200 2.77 23.17 -25.58
C ARG A 200 1.78 22.94 -24.44
N LEU A 201 0.91 23.92 -24.15
CA LEU A 201 -0.13 23.80 -23.12
C LEU A 201 -1.10 22.66 -23.41
N SER A 202 -1.50 22.49 -24.67
CA SER A 202 -2.37 21.39 -25.09
C SER A 202 -1.74 20.03 -24.83
N GLY A 203 -0.43 19.89 -25.11
CA GLY A 203 0.35 18.69 -24.77
C GLY A 203 0.38 18.42 -23.25
N MET A 204 0.63 19.46 -22.43
CA MET A 204 0.63 19.30 -20.96
C MET A 204 -0.72 18.85 -20.41
N VAL A 205 -1.82 19.40 -20.93
CA VAL A 205 -3.18 18.99 -20.54
C VAL A 205 -3.44 17.54 -20.93
N GLY A 206 -3.02 17.13 -22.13
CA GLY A 206 -3.09 15.74 -22.59
C GLY A 206 -2.30 14.78 -21.68
N ASP A 207 -1.11 15.17 -21.26
CA ASP A 207 -0.28 14.38 -20.34
C ASP A 207 -0.92 14.26 -18.94
N LEU A 208 -1.52 15.34 -18.42
CA LEU A 208 -2.22 15.33 -17.14
C LEU A 208 -3.46 14.43 -17.14
N PHE A 209 -4.25 14.47 -18.21
CA PHE A 209 -5.42 13.61 -18.37
C PHE A 209 -5.03 12.13 -18.33
N GLU A 210 -3.87 11.81 -18.86
CA GLU A 210 -3.41 10.43 -19.01
C GLU A 210 -2.81 9.89 -17.74
N LEU A 211 -2.02 10.71 -17.05
CA LEU A 211 -1.59 10.41 -15.68
C LEU A 211 -2.80 10.14 -14.77
N SER A 212 -3.87 10.93 -14.91
CA SER A 212 -5.12 10.74 -14.18
C SER A 212 -5.78 9.39 -14.50
N ARG A 213 -5.87 9.00 -15.79
CA ARG A 213 -6.41 7.69 -16.20
C ARG A 213 -5.60 6.52 -15.65
N ILE A 214 -4.27 6.65 -15.67
CA ILE A 214 -3.34 5.64 -15.15
C ILE A 214 -3.55 5.48 -13.64
N HIS A 215 -3.51 6.57 -12.87
CA HIS A 215 -3.66 6.51 -11.41
C HIS A 215 -5.04 6.05 -10.94
N ALA A 216 -6.09 6.36 -11.70
CA ALA A 216 -7.44 5.88 -11.42
C ALA A 216 -7.64 4.39 -11.78
N GLY A 217 -6.65 3.72 -12.37
CA GLY A 217 -6.79 2.37 -12.92
C GLY A 217 -7.80 2.30 -14.07
N ALA A 218 -8.10 3.44 -14.70
CA ALA A 218 -9.10 3.57 -15.76
C ALA A 218 -8.52 3.33 -17.16
N LEU A 219 -7.19 3.11 -17.26
CA LEU A 219 -6.52 2.75 -18.50
C LEU A 219 -6.93 1.34 -18.94
N ARG A 220 -7.90 1.25 -19.86
CA ARG A 220 -8.31 0.00 -20.50
C ARG A 220 -7.48 -0.26 -21.74
N LEU A 221 -6.63 -1.28 -21.70
CA LEU A 221 -5.78 -1.68 -22.81
C LEU A 221 -6.51 -2.56 -23.82
N SER A 222 -6.44 -2.22 -25.11
CA SER A 222 -6.86 -3.07 -26.22
C SER A 222 -5.68 -3.90 -26.71
N ARG A 223 -5.33 -4.95 -25.96
CA ARG A 223 -4.17 -5.79 -26.28
C ARG A 223 -4.39 -6.59 -27.57
N ARG A 224 -3.43 -6.49 -28.49
CA ARG A 224 -3.37 -7.25 -29.75
C ARG A 224 -1.94 -7.75 -29.98
N ARG A 225 -1.77 -8.74 -30.85
CA ARG A 225 -0.44 -9.13 -31.31
C ARG A 225 0.13 -8.02 -32.19
N ILE A 226 1.23 -7.43 -31.74
CA ILE A 226 1.94 -6.36 -32.46
C ILE A 226 3.40 -6.75 -32.66
N GLY A 227 3.99 -6.36 -33.79
CA GLY A 227 5.42 -6.51 -34.04
C GLY A 227 6.21 -5.36 -33.42
N LEU A 228 7.30 -5.68 -32.71
CA LEU A 228 8.18 -4.65 -32.15
C LEU A 228 8.88 -3.81 -33.23
N SER A 229 9.07 -4.38 -34.43
CA SER A 229 9.68 -3.66 -35.56
C SER A 229 8.86 -2.46 -36.00
N ASP A 230 7.55 -2.64 -36.18
CA ASP A 230 6.64 -1.57 -36.59
C ASP A 230 6.58 -0.48 -35.53
N LEU A 231 6.51 -0.89 -34.25
CA LEU A 231 6.52 0.00 -33.11
C LEU A 231 7.77 0.90 -33.06
N VAL A 232 8.95 0.32 -33.27
CA VAL A 232 10.21 1.07 -33.30
C VAL A 232 10.26 1.99 -34.51
N ALA A 233 9.87 1.50 -35.70
CA ALA A 233 9.84 2.31 -36.91
C ALA A 233 8.93 3.54 -36.78
N ASP A 234 7.72 3.35 -36.25
CA ASP A 234 6.75 4.43 -36.03
C ASP A 234 7.26 5.47 -35.03
N ALA A 235 7.89 5.02 -33.93
CA ALA A 235 8.45 5.92 -32.93
C ALA A 235 9.61 6.76 -33.48
N LEU A 236 10.49 6.16 -34.28
CA LEU A 236 11.59 6.86 -34.93
C LEU A 236 11.07 7.85 -35.99
N ALA A 237 10.13 7.43 -36.84
CA ALA A 237 9.54 8.29 -37.86
C ALA A 237 8.84 9.52 -37.26
N GLY A 238 8.13 9.34 -36.14
CA GLY A 238 7.47 10.44 -35.42
C GLY A 238 8.45 11.40 -34.75
N ALA A 239 9.64 10.94 -34.36
CA ALA A 239 10.65 11.75 -33.66
C ALA A 239 11.69 12.40 -34.60
N GLU A 240 11.74 11.96 -35.86
CA GLU A 240 12.69 12.41 -36.88
C GLU A 240 12.73 13.94 -37.08
N PRO A 241 11.59 14.67 -37.15
CA PRO A 241 11.63 16.14 -37.30
C PRO A 241 12.31 16.84 -36.12
N LEU A 242 12.06 16.37 -34.89
CA LEU A 242 12.64 16.91 -33.67
C LEU A 242 14.13 16.60 -33.59
N ALA A 243 14.53 15.36 -33.90
CA ALA A 243 15.92 14.96 -33.92
C ALA A 243 16.73 15.78 -34.93
N ARG A 244 16.18 15.99 -36.13
CA ARG A 244 16.81 16.79 -37.19
C ARG A 244 16.96 18.26 -36.81
N ALA A 245 15.93 18.86 -36.19
CA ALA A 245 16.00 20.23 -35.68
C ALA A 245 17.10 20.41 -34.63
N LYS A 246 17.37 19.37 -33.83
CA LYS A 246 18.41 19.38 -32.79
C LYS A 246 19.78 18.86 -33.26
N GLY A 247 19.90 18.35 -34.48
CA GLY A 247 21.12 17.73 -34.98
C GLY A 247 21.46 16.37 -34.34
N VAL A 248 20.47 15.66 -33.79
CA VAL A 248 20.64 14.32 -33.19
C VAL A 248 20.39 13.24 -34.22
N ARG A 249 21.21 12.18 -34.23
CA ARG A 249 21.03 11.02 -35.11
C ARG A 249 20.14 9.96 -34.46
N LEU A 250 19.18 9.45 -35.21
CA LEU A 250 18.33 8.34 -34.78
C LEU A 250 18.78 7.03 -35.41
N ALA A 251 18.84 5.96 -34.62
CA ALA A 251 19.16 4.62 -35.10
C ALA A 251 18.19 3.58 -34.51
N GLY A 252 17.61 2.74 -35.36
CA GLY A 252 16.73 1.63 -34.96
C GLY A 252 17.38 0.29 -35.25
N GLN A 253 17.29 -0.64 -34.30
CA GLN A 253 17.73 -2.03 -34.48
C GLN A 253 16.71 -2.99 -33.86
N VAL A 254 16.39 -4.05 -34.57
CA VAL A 254 15.49 -5.12 -34.07
C VAL A 254 16.19 -6.44 -34.29
N ASP A 255 16.57 -7.11 -33.21
CA ASP A 255 17.37 -8.34 -33.28
C ASP A 255 16.50 -9.56 -33.55
N GLN A 256 15.25 -9.55 -33.05
CA GLN A 256 14.28 -10.62 -33.27
C GLN A 256 12.88 -10.06 -33.50
N ALA A 257 12.21 -10.53 -34.53
CA ALA A 257 10.82 -10.20 -34.83
C ALA A 257 9.89 -11.11 -34.02
N VAL A 258 9.70 -10.79 -32.73
CA VAL A 258 8.77 -11.53 -31.87
C VAL A 258 7.51 -10.68 -31.61
N PRO A 259 6.31 -11.22 -31.87
CA PRO A 259 5.07 -10.50 -31.57
C PRO A 259 4.83 -10.45 -30.06
N VAL A 260 4.37 -9.30 -29.56
CA VAL A 260 3.96 -9.11 -28.17
C VAL A 260 2.46 -8.82 -28.09
N GLN A 261 1.78 -9.28 -27.03
CA GLN A 261 0.39 -8.90 -26.76
C GLN A 261 0.35 -7.57 -26.01
N ALA A 262 0.19 -6.48 -26.73
CA ALA A 262 0.17 -5.14 -26.16
C ALA A 262 -0.84 -4.23 -26.87
N ASP A 263 -1.20 -3.14 -26.23
CA ASP A 263 -1.91 -2.05 -26.88
C ASP A 263 -0.89 -1.23 -27.70
N ALA A 264 -1.03 -1.27 -29.02
CA ALA A 264 -0.10 -0.61 -29.94
C ALA A 264 0.01 0.89 -29.69
N GLY A 265 -1.12 1.56 -29.42
CA GLY A 265 -1.19 3.00 -29.28
C GLY A 265 -0.53 3.47 -27.99
N GLU A 266 -0.87 2.81 -26.88
CA GLU A 266 -0.30 3.14 -25.57
C GLU A 266 1.19 2.79 -25.53
N LEU A 267 1.60 1.63 -26.04
CA LEU A 267 3.03 1.27 -26.03
C LEU A 267 3.86 2.17 -26.97
N SER A 268 3.32 2.56 -28.12
CA SER A 268 3.96 3.54 -29.03
C SER A 268 4.15 4.88 -28.33
N ARG A 269 3.18 5.30 -27.52
CA ARG A 269 3.30 6.49 -26.68
C ARG A 269 4.39 6.36 -25.63
N ALA A 270 4.46 5.25 -24.90
CA ALA A 270 5.52 5.02 -23.93
C ALA A 270 6.91 5.13 -24.59
N LEU A 271 7.09 4.46 -25.74
CA LEU A 271 8.34 4.51 -26.49
C LEU A 271 8.66 5.93 -27.00
N ARG A 272 7.67 6.64 -27.56
CA ARG A 272 7.82 8.04 -28.00
C ARG A 272 8.25 8.95 -26.86
N ASN A 273 7.68 8.80 -25.67
CA ASN A 273 8.07 9.58 -24.49
C ASN A 273 9.54 9.37 -24.15
N LEU A 274 10.04 8.13 -24.20
CA LEU A 274 11.45 7.82 -23.98
C LEU A 274 12.36 8.41 -25.08
N VAL A 275 11.99 8.27 -26.35
CA VAL A 275 12.77 8.78 -27.49
C VAL A 275 12.85 10.30 -27.48
N VAL A 276 11.73 11.00 -27.25
CA VAL A 276 11.69 12.47 -27.14
C VAL A 276 12.53 12.94 -25.96
N ASN A 277 12.49 12.23 -24.83
CA ASN A 277 13.35 12.52 -23.68
C ASN A 277 14.83 12.37 -24.02
N ALA A 278 15.21 11.26 -24.66
CA ALA A 278 16.56 10.99 -25.11
C ALA A 278 17.09 12.06 -26.08
N ILE A 279 16.28 12.46 -27.07
CA ILE A 279 16.64 13.54 -28.02
C ILE A 279 16.86 14.84 -27.26
N ARG A 280 16.00 15.19 -26.30
CA ARG A 280 16.11 16.44 -25.55
C ARG A 280 17.37 16.53 -24.69
N HIS A 281 17.86 15.42 -24.15
CA HIS A 281 19.04 15.45 -23.29
C HIS A 281 20.36 15.11 -24.02
N THR A 282 20.29 14.54 -25.21
CA THR A 282 21.47 14.26 -26.05
C THR A 282 22.02 15.56 -26.67
N PRO A 283 23.34 15.83 -26.59
CA PRO A 283 23.98 16.95 -27.31
C PRO A 283 23.74 16.89 -28.83
N GLY A 284 23.78 18.05 -29.50
CA GLY A 284 23.65 18.11 -30.95
C GLY A 284 24.91 17.58 -31.61
N ASP A 285 24.77 16.55 -32.46
CA ASP A 285 25.79 15.58 -32.97
C ASP A 285 25.73 14.18 -32.34
N GLY A 286 25.04 14.02 -31.21
CA GLY A 286 24.89 12.75 -30.52
C GLY A 286 23.94 11.78 -31.22
N THR A 287 23.83 10.56 -30.67
CA THR A 287 22.99 9.49 -31.23
C THR A 287 22.02 8.95 -30.20
N VAL A 288 20.76 8.78 -30.59
CA VAL A 288 19.74 8.03 -29.85
C VAL A 288 19.49 6.71 -30.58
N ARG A 289 19.71 5.59 -29.89
CA ARG A 289 19.54 4.24 -30.43
C ARG A 289 18.36 3.56 -29.76
N VAL A 290 17.41 3.09 -30.57
CA VAL A 290 16.30 2.26 -30.14
C VAL A 290 16.58 0.82 -30.56
N ARG A 291 16.65 -0.10 -29.60
CA ARG A 291 16.89 -1.52 -29.85
C ARG A 291 15.74 -2.36 -29.30
N ALA A 292 15.22 -3.27 -30.10
CA ALA A 292 14.28 -4.30 -29.67
C ALA A 292 14.95 -5.67 -29.71
N LEU A 293 14.89 -6.41 -28.61
CA LEU A 293 15.42 -7.76 -28.51
C LEU A 293 14.57 -8.63 -27.58
N VAL A 294 14.87 -9.91 -27.52
CA VAL A 294 14.29 -10.85 -26.55
C VAL A 294 15.41 -11.35 -25.64
N GLU A 295 15.22 -11.19 -24.34
CA GLU A 295 16.17 -11.61 -23.30
C GLU A 295 15.40 -12.27 -22.16
N ASP A 296 15.88 -13.40 -21.66
CA ASP A 296 15.25 -14.17 -20.56
C ASP A 296 13.75 -14.46 -20.73
N GLY A 297 13.29 -14.62 -21.98
CA GLY A 297 11.87 -14.87 -22.29
C GLY A 297 10.98 -13.63 -22.18
N LEU A 298 11.57 -12.43 -22.13
CA LEU A 298 10.87 -11.14 -22.13
C LEU A 298 11.20 -10.37 -23.41
N ALA A 299 10.24 -9.57 -23.89
CA ALA A 299 10.50 -8.58 -24.92
C ALA A 299 11.12 -7.33 -24.27
N CYS A 300 12.30 -6.95 -24.72
CA CYS A 300 13.05 -5.81 -24.21
C CYS A 300 13.14 -4.71 -25.28
N LEU A 301 12.65 -3.52 -24.96
CA LEU A 301 12.81 -2.30 -25.76
C LEU A 301 13.76 -1.36 -25.02
N GLN A 302 14.91 -1.10 -25.62
CA GLN A 302 15.97 -0.26 -25.07
C GLN A 302 16.06 1.05 -25.84
N VAL A 303 16.08 2.18 -25.12
CA VAL A 303 16.37 3.51 -25.66
C VAL A 303 17.66 3.99 -25.01
N ALA A 304 18.75 3.97 -25.78
CA ALA A 304 20.07 4.39 -25.34
C ALA A 304 20.42 5.75 -25.96
N ASP A 305 21.00 6.64 -25.17
CA ASP A 305 21.32 8.00 -25.57
C ASP A 305 22.75 8.42 -25.19
N CYS A 306 23.10 9.68 -25.46
CA CYS A 306 24.38 10.27 -25.07
C CYS A 306 24.18 11.44 -24.11
N CYS A 307 23.24 11.32 -23.16
CA CYS A 307 22.84 12.34 -22.18
C CYS A 307 23.98 12.83 -21.26
N GLY A 308 25.12 12.12 -21.18
CA GLY A 308 26.18 12.36 -20.18
C GLY A 308 25.98 11.62 -18.85
N GLY A 309 24.88 10.88 -18.70
CA GLY A 309 24.49 10.11 -17.51
C GLY A 309 23.55 10.88 -16.58
N ILE A 310 22.84 10.14 -15.73
CA ILE A 310 21.99 10.65 -14.65
C ILE A 310 22.73 10.48 -13.31
N PRO A 311 22.76 11.48 -12.41
CA PRO A 311 23.33 11.32 -11.07
C PRO A 311 22.76 10.10 -10.34
N ALA A 312 23.58 9.39 -9.56
CA ALA A 312 23.16 8.15 -8.90
C ALA A 312 21.96 8.34 -7.95
N ASP A 313 21.89 9.49 -7.28
CA ASP A 313 20.80 9.85 -6.37
C ASP A 313 19.49 10.18 -7.10
N ASP A 314 19.56 10.52 -8.39
CA ASP A 314 18.42 10.87 -9.23
C ASP A 314 17.82 9.65 -9.94
N LEU A 315 18.61 8.60 -10.20
CA LEU A 315 18.17 7.37 -10.90
C LEU A 315 16.88 6.75 -10.31
N PRO A 316 16.70 6.61 -8.98
CA PRO A 316 15.48 6.03 -8.42
C PRO A 316 14.23 6.89 -8.64
N ARG A 317 14.43 8.19 -8.94
CA ARG A 317 13.39 9.22 -8.95
C ARG A 317 13.02 9.71 -10.34
N VAL A 318 13.73 9.30 -11.39
CA VAL A 318 13.46 9.81 -12.76
C VAL A 318 12.06 9.51 -13.29
N PHE A 319 11.39 8.49 -12.73
CA PHE A 319 10.02 8.14 -13.06
C PHE A 319 8.98 8.76 -12.13
N ASP A 320 9.42 9.50 -11.10
CA ASP A 320 8.52 10.22 -10.21
C ASP A 320 7.84 11.35 -10.98
N VAL A 321 6.57 11.60 -10.63
CA VAL A 321 5.77 12.65 -11.24
C VAL A 321 6.42 14.01 -10.96
N ALA A 322 6.56 14.83 -12.00
CA ALA A 322 7.13 16.18 -11.92
C ALA A 322 8.63 16.22 -11.51
N PHE A 323 9.33 15.10 -11.53
CA PHE A 323 10.77 15.09 -11.28
C PHE A 323 11.55 15.77 -12.40
N ARG A 324 12.41 16.71 -12.04
CA ARG A 324 13.41 17.36 -12.90
C ARG A 324 14.73 17.44 -12.14
N GLY A 325 15.79 16.82 -12.66
CA GLY A 325 17.14 16.90 -12.10
C GLY A 325 17.64 18.36 -12.06
N GLU A 326 18.60 18.66 -11.18
CA GLU A 326 19.06 20.03 -10.93
C GLU A 326 19.63 20.72 -12.19
N ALA A 327 20.31 19.96 -13.06
CA ALA A 327 20.85 20.44 -14.33
C ALA A 327 19.77 20.78 -15.39
N ALA A 328 18.53 20.30 -15.22
CA ALA A 328 17.41 20.55 -16.13
C ALA A 328 16.50 21.71 -15.67
N ARG A 329 16.85 22.39 -14.56
CA ARG A 329 16.06 23.52 -14.01
C ARG A 329 16.33 24.86 -14.70
N THR A 330 17.35 24.95 -15.55
CA THR A 330 17.59 26.15 -16.36
C THR A 330 16.61 26.14 -17.55
N PRO A 331 15.77 27.17 -17.74
CA PRO A 331 14.85 27.22 -18.86
C PRO A 331 15.63 27.44 -20.16
N SER A 332 16.04 26.35 -20.81
CA SER A 332 16.50 26.42 -22.20
C SER A 332 15.29 26.72 -23.10
N ALA A 333 15.51 27.55 -24.13
CA ALA A 333 14.49 27.99 -25.07
C ALA A 333 13.80 26.84 -25.85
N ASP A 334 14.32 25.62 -25.73
CA ASP A 334 13.83 24.42 -26.42
C ASP A 334 12.76 23.69 -25.59
N GLY A 335 11.56 24.28 -25.51
CA GLY A 335 10.31 23.57 -25.23
C GLY A 335 10.37 22.53 -24.10
N ALA A 336 10.75 22.96 -22.89
CA ALA A 336 10.79 22.12 -21.70
C ALA A 336 9.46 21.38 -21.52
N GLY A 337 9.49 20.06 -21.67
CA GLY A 337 8.32 19.20 -21.50
C GLY A 337 7.97 19.09 -20.02
N ALA A 338 6.73 18.74 -19.76
CA ALA A 338 6.09 18.70 -18.45
C ALA A 338 6.81 17.83 -17.37
N GLY A 339 7.88 17.10 -17.68
CA GLY A 339 8.45 16.12 -16.73
C GLY A 339 7.48 14.97 -16.38
N LEU A 340 6.37 14.86 -17.12
CA LEU A 340 5.37 13.81 -16.96
C LEU A 340 5.62 12.61 -17.89
N GLY A 341 6.43 12.80 -18.94
CA GLY A 341 6.60 11.79 -20.00
C GLY A 341 7.14 10.45 -19.50
N LEU A 342 8.13 10.46 -18.60
CA LEU A 342 8.70 9.24 -18.01
C LEU A 342 7.71 8.56 -17.05
N ALA A 343 6.99 9.32 -16.23
CA ALA A 343 5.95 8.80 -15.35
C ALA A 343 4.78 8.15 -16.14
N ILE A 344 4.37 8.77 -17.25
CA ILE A 344 3.38 8.21 -18.18
C ILE A 344 3.89 6.93 -18.81
N ALA A 345 5.15 6.91 -19.29
CA ALA A 345 5.76 5.71 -19.86
C ALA A 345 5.77 4.55 -18.85
N ARG A 346 6.15 4.83 -17.59
CA ARG A 346 6.09 3.86 -16.49
C ARG A 346 4.67 3.34 -16.26
N GLY A 347 3.69 4.22 -16.11
CA GLY A 347 2.31 3.83 -15.89
C GLY A 347 1.71 2.99 -17.02
N ILE A 348 2.06 3.29 -18.27
CA ILE A 348 1.65 2.48 -19.43
C ILE A 348 2.30 1.10 -19.38
N VAL A 349 3.60 1.02 -19.10
CA VAL A 349 4.34 -0.26 -19.03
C VAL A 349 3.83 -1.13 -17.89
N GLU A 350 3.59 -0.55 -16.72
CA GLU A 350 3.02 -1.25 -15.56
C GLU A 350 1.59 -1.75 -15.86
N ALA A 351 0.76 -0.98 -16.57
CA ALA A 351 -0.56 -1.43 -17.03
C ALA A 351 -0.47 -2.62 -18.00
N HIS A 352 0.65 -2.74 -18.74
CA HIS A 352 0.97 -3.90 -19.58
C HIS A 352 1.57 -5.07 -18.79
N GLN A 353 1.66 -5.00 -17.46
CA GLN A 353 2.34 -5.98 -16.59
C GLN A 353 3.84 -6.11 -16.91
N GLY A 354 4.43 -5.05 -17.46
CA GLY A 354 5.86 -4.95 -17.69
C GLY A 354 6.59 -4.22 -16.58
N ALA A 355 7.90 -4.07 -16.77
CA ALA A 355 8.76 -3.24 -15.94
C ALA A 355 9.50 -2.23 -16.82
N ILE A 356 9.74 -1.04 -16.30
CA ILE A 356 10.61 -0.04 -16.92
C ILE A 356 11.74 0.30 -15.95
N ASP A 357 12.97 0.44 -16.48
CA ASP A 357 14.14 0.77 -15.68
C ASP A 357 15.07 1.71 -16.44
N VAL A 358 16.05 2.29 -15.73
CA VAL A 358 17.10 3.12 -16.31
C VAL A 358 18.45 2.78 -15.71
N VAL A 359 19.47 2.71 -16.56
CA VAL A 359 20.86 2.58 -16.13
C VAL A 359 21.73 3.56 -16.88
N ASN A 360 22.76 4.10 -16.21
CA ASN A 360 23.82 4.79 -16.93
C ASN A 360 24.63 3.77 -17.72
N ALA A 361 24.80 4.00 -19.03
CA ALA A 361 25.50 3.10 -19.91
C ALA A 361 26.19 3.86 -21.04
N GLY A 362 27.46 3.51 -21.28
CA GLY A 362 28.27 4.17 -22.30
C GLY A 362 28.38 5.68 -22.04
N PRO A 363 28.17 6.54 -23.06
CA PRO A 363 28.26 8.00 -22.92
C PRO A 363 27.01 8.64 -22.29
N GLY A 364 26.00 7.87 -21.90
CA GLY A 364 24.74 8.41 -21.44
C GLY A 364 23.89 7.43 -20.66
N CYS A 365 22.62 7.38 -21.01
CA CYS A 365 21.56 6.72 -20.29
C CYS A 365 20.98 5.60 -21.18
N ARG A 366 20.55 4.49 -20.58
CA ARG A 366 19.74 3.46 -21.26
C ARG A 366 18.48 3.22 -20.48
N PHE A 367 17.36 3.62 -21.06
CA PHE A 367 16.02 3.26 -20.58
C PHE A 367 15.63 1.92 -21.18
N GLU A 368 15.01 1.07 -20.38
CA GLU A 368 14.67 -0.30 -20.77
C GLU A 368 13.25 -0.65 -20.33
N ILE A 369 12.40 -1.01 -21.30
CA ILE A 369 11.07 -1.55 -21.09
C ILE A 369 11.15 -3.06 -21.27
N ARG A 370 10.70 -3.82 -20.28
CA ARG A 370 10.58 -5.29 -20.29
C ARG A 370 9.12 -5.68 -20.26
N LEU A 371 8.66 -6.43 -21.26
CA LEU A 371 7.30 -6.92 -21.37
C LEU A 371 7.28 -8.45 -21.36
N PRO A 372 6.31 -9.08 -20.69
CA PRO A 372 6.13 -10.52 -20.78
C PRO A 372 5.83 -10.94 -22.22
N LEU A 373 6.62 -11.86 -22.76
CA LEU A 373 6.23 -12.57 -23.96
C LEU A 373 4.98 -13.38 -23.62
N SER A 374 3.98 -13.30 -24.47
CA SER A 374 2.78 -14.09 -24.29
C SER A 374 3.13 -15.55 -24.57
N ALA A 375 2.74 -16.43 -23.64
CA ALA A 375 2.83 -17.88 -23.84
C ALA A 375 2.01 -18.35 -25.04
#